data_AF-A0A4Q5QK49-F1
#
_entry.id   AF-A0A4Q5QK49-F1
#
_cell.length_a   1.000
_cell.length_b   1.000
_cell.length_c   1.000
_cell.angle_alpha   90.00
_cell.angle_beta   90.00
_cell.angle_gamma   90.00
#
_symmetry.space_group_name_H-M   'P 1'
#
loop_
_entity.id
_entity.type
_entity.pdbx_description
1 polymer ?
#
loop_
_entity_poly.entity_id
_entity_poly.type
_entity_poly.pdbx_seq_one_letter_code
_entity_poly.pdbx_strand_id
1 'polypeptide(L)'
;SHETIFRHIEAGRIDGLRIDHIDGLADPLGYARALQAAIGPGFYVVVEKILEPGERLRPWPVAGTTGYDVLNQLDGILVDQGKRAEIRKLYESRTQFDEPYKFMLRAAKAEILEISFASELEVMTSDLKAVADADRRTRDFSVNAIRRALIEIIARFPTYRSYLPGDLDESDVEDEDIRLIETAVKKAKRWSALPDRSVHDFAADAMLGRIDVTGPGRPDPEVILRFRRRFQQLTGPVMAKSLEDTLFYRFAELLALNEVGGDPGEYGLDAEHFHALQAARARDWPNAMITTATHDTKRGEDARSRLLALSEIPQDWAIAWDTWTNLAQPHLTVIDKEPVPDANDQWMFLQAILGAWPLELLEADDPAAIEDFRNRLDAYAEKALRESKRRSSWVNVDEEYEGAVHTLFGGLIAPGS
;
A
#
# COMPACT_ATOMS: atom_id res chain seq x y z
N SER A 1 25.64 13.10 -2.37
CA SER A 1 26.14 14.43 -1.95
C SER A 1 24.95 15.37 -1.90
N HIS A 2 24.77 16.09 -0.79
CA HIS A 2 23.68 17.07 -0.58
C HIS A 2 24.15 18.52 -0.79
N GLU A 3 25.37 18.72 -1.27
CA GLU A 3 26.06 20.02 -1.34
C GLU A 3 25.23 21.13 -2.01
N THR A 4 24.59 20.84 -3.14
CA THR A 4 23.74 21.82 -3.84
C THR A 4 22.56 22.27 -2.96
N ILE A 5 21.88 21.33 -2.32
CA ILE A 5 20.73 21.61 -1.45
C ILE A 5 21.18 22.50 -0.30
N PHE A 6 22.30 22.15 0.36
CA PHE A 6 22.84 22.93 1.46
C PHE A 6 23.24 24.34 1.04
N ARG A 7 23.86 24.51 -0.14
CA ARG A 7 24.17 25.83 -0.69
C ARG A 7 22.93 26.70 -0.89
N HIS A 8 21.80 26.12 -1.29
CA HIS A 8 20.55 26.88 -1.44
C HIS A 8 19.94 27.26 -0.08
N ILE A 9 20.08 26.40 0.94
CA ILE A 9 19.66 26.68 2.31
C ILE A 9 20.53 27.77 2.93
N GLU A 10 21.86 27.66 2.85
CA GLU A 10 22.82 28.66 3.34
C GLU A 10 22.63 30.03 2.67
N ALA A 11 22.22 30.04 1.40
CA ALA A 11 21.89 31.26 0.66
C ALA A 11 20.49 31.82 0.98
N GLY A 12 19.72 31.21 1.88
CA GLY A 12 18.37 31.63 2.28
C GLY A 12 17.31 31.50 1.17
N ARG A 13 17.47 30.53 0.27
CA ARG A 13 16.56 30.30 -0.88
C ARG A 13 15.54 29.18 -0.63
N ILE A 14 15.76 28.37 0.40
CA ILE A 14 14.93 27.23 0.79
C ILE A 14 14.72 27.32 2.29
N ASP A 15 13.46 27.29 2.72
CA ASP A 15 13.07 27.40 4.14
C ASP A 15 12.62 26.05 4.74
N GLY A 16 12.49 25.02 3.91
CA GLY A 16 12.09 23.69 4.33
C GLY A 16 12.40 22.60 3.32
N LEU A 17 12.48 21.35 3.78
CA LEU A 17 12.68 20.17 2.94
C LEU A 17 11.53 19.18 3.11
N ARG A 18 11.13 18.56 1.99
CA ARG A 18 10.32 17.34 1.98
C ARG A 18 11.23 16.19 1.54
N ILE A 19 11.43 15.21 2.41
CA ILE A 19 12.26 14.03 2.13
C ILE A 19 11.38 12.98 1.45
N ASP A 20 11.73 12.66 0.21
CA ASP A 20 11.13 11.60 -0.57
C ASP A 20 11.55 10.22 -0.03
N HIS A 21 10.59 9.29 0.03
CA HIS A 21 10.77 7.87 0.29
C HIS A 21 11.77 7.53 1.42
N ILE A 22 11.55 8.08 2.62
CA ILE A 22 12.49 7.91 3.74
C ILE A 22 12.65 6.43 4.15
N ASP A 23 11.60 5.62 3.95
CA ASP A 23 11.59 4.19 4.23
C ASP A 23 12.44 3.35 3.26
N GLY A 24 13.01 3.94 2.20
CA GLY A 24 14.01 3.28 1.36
C GLY A 24 15.42 3.31 1.96
N LEU A 25 15.69 4.17 2.94
CA LEU A 25 17.02 4.35 3.51
C LEU A 25 17.43 3.17 4.40
N ALA A 26 18.74 2.90 4.44
CA ALA A 26 19.28 1.88 5.32
C ALA A 26 19.16 2.27 6.81
N ASP A 27 19.34 3.56 7.12
CA ASP A 27 19.21 4.13 8.47
C ASP A 27 18.48 5.49 8.39
N PRO A 28 17.13 5.49 8.40
CA PRO A 28 16.31 6.71 8.38
C PRO A 28 16.63 7.69 9.51
N LEU A 29 16.83 7.18 10.73
CA LEU A 29 17.10 7.99 11.92
C LEU A 29 18.49 8.65 11.83
N GLY A 30 19.51 7.88 11.47
CA GLY A 30 20.86 8.40 11.24
C GLY A 30 20.89 9.43 10.12
N TYR A 31 20.16 9.19 9.03
CA TYR A 31 20.00 10.18 7.95
C TYR A 31 19.36 11.47 8.45
N ALA A 32 18.23 11.40 9.16
CA ALA A 32 17.53 12.58 9.67
C ALA A 32 18.40 13.38 10.67
N ARG A 33 19.14 12.69 11.54
CA ARG A 33 20.11 13.32 12.46
C ARG A 33 21.25 14.01 11.72
N ALA A 34 21.85 13.34 10.73
CA ALA A 34 22.93 13.91 9.93
C ALA A 34 22.45 15.12 9.11
N LEU A 35 21.25 15.04 8.55
CA LEU A 35 20.63 16.13 7.80
C LEU A 35 20.44 17.37 8.69
N GLN A 36 19.80 17.22 9.86
CA GLN A 36 19.59 18.31 10.82
C GLN A 36 20.90 18.91 11.35
N ALA A 37 21.91 18.07 11.59
CA ALA A 37 23.23 18.55 12.00
C ALA A 37 23.91 19.41 10.93
N ALA A 38 23.66 19.14 9.65
CA ALA A 38 24.24 19.89 8.54
C ALA A 38 23.50 21.21 8.25
N ILE A 39 22.16 21.22 8.30
CA ILE A 39 21.35 22.39 7.92
C ILE A 39 20.99 23.31 9.09
N GLY A 40 21.14 22.83 10.33
CA GLY A 40 20.82 23.55 11.56
C GLY A 40 19.62 22.95 12.30
N PRO A 41 19.74 22.69 13.63
CA PRO A 41 18.64 22.14 14.42
C PRO A 41 17.36 22.98 14.31
N GLY A 42 16.24 22.32 14.01
CA GLY A 42 14.93 22.96 13.92
C GLY A 42 14.59 23.50 12.54
N PHE A 43 15.43 23.27 11.53
CA PHE A 43 15.05 23.51 10.14
C PHE A 43 13.82 22.65 9.79
N TYR A 44 12.86 23.22 9.06
CA TYR A 44 11.61 22.54 8.76
C TYR A 44 11.84 21.39 7.78
N VAL A 45 11.68 20.16 8.25
CA VAL A 45 11.85 18.95 7.44
C VAL A 45 10.62 18.08 7.63
N VAL A 46 9.90 17.76 6.56
CA VAL A 46 8.84 16.74 6.58
C VAL A 46 9.27 15.52 5.78
N VAL A 47 8.72 14.36 6.11
CA VAL A 47 9.07 13.09 5.46
C VAL A 47 7.86 12.49 4.79
N GLU A 48 8.02 12.02 3.56
CA GLU A 48 7.08 11.09 2.97
C GLU A 48 7.26 9.74 3.66
N LYS A 49 6.31 9.40 4.53
CA LYS A 49 6.24 8.12 5.23
C LYS A 49 4.77 7.75 5.39
N ILE A 50 4.43 6.53 4.97
CA ILE A 50 3.08 5.99 5.06
C ILE A 50 2.93 5.29 6.41
N LEU A 51 1.97 5.72 7.21
CA LEU A 51 1.66 5.12 8.52
C LEU A 51 0.43 4.22 8.38
N GLU A 52 0.57 2.95 8.74
CA GLU A 52 -0.57 2.05 8.82
C GLU A 52 -1.44 2.36 10.05
N PRO A 53 -2.72 1.93 10.08
CA PRO A 53 -3.58 2.13 11.24
C PRO A 53 -2.95 1.65 12.56
N GLY A 54 -2.83 2.58 13.52
CA GLY A 54 -2.21 2.33 14.82
C GLY A 54 -0.68 2.43 14.86
N GLU A 55 -0.01 2.65 13.72
CA GLU A 55 1.42 2.93 13.65
C GLU A 55 1.71 4.37 14.08
N ARG A 56 2.85 4.58 14.75
CA ARG A 56 3.33 5.91 15.15
C ARG A 56 4.61 6.26 14.41
N LEU A 57 4.73 7.51 13.96
CA LEU A 57 5.99 8.00 13.45
C LEU A 57 7.06 7.93 14.56
N ARG A 58 8.21 7.35 14.22
CA ARG A 58 9.38 7.32 15.12
C ARG A 58 9.81 8.76 15.46
N PRO A 59 10.40 9.02 16.65
CA PRO A 59 10.79 10.36 17.10
C PRO A 59 12.04 10.87 16.37
N TRP A 60 11.98 10.90 15.05
CA TRP A 60 13.01 11.47 14.20
C TRP A 60 13.02 12.99 14.35
N PRO A 61 14.18 13.64 14.15
CA PRO A 61 14.28 15.09 14.24
C PRO A 61 13.71 15.75 12.97
N VAL A 62 12.40 15.61 12.77
CA VAL A 62 11.61 16.11 11.64
C VAL A 62 10.35 16.80 12.18
N ALA A 63 9.66 17.56 11.35
CA ALA A 63 8.41 18.24 11.69
C ALA A 63 7.19 17.31 11.62
N GLY A 64 7.28 16.19 10.88
CA GLY A 64 6.24 15.18 10.76
C GLY A 64 6.18 14.55 9.37
N THR A 65 5.05 13.92 9.05
CA THR A 65 4.77 13.33 7.73
C THR A 65 4.29 14.37 6.71
N THR A 66 4.18 13.96 5.45
CA THR A 66 3.47 14.71 4.39
C THR A 66 1.94 14.63 4.49
N GLY A 67 1.39 13.90 5.46
CA GLY A 67 -0.02 14.00 5.86
C GLY A 67 -0.98 12.91 5.35
N TYR A 68 -0.52 11.85 4.67
CA TYR A 68 -1.41 10.76 4.22
C TYR A 68 -2.19 10.11 5.38
N ASP A 69 -1.59 10.05 6.56
CA ASP A 69 -2.26 9.60 7.77
C ASP A 69 -3.46 10.48 8.14
N VAL A 70 -3.37 11.80 7.95
CA VAL A 70 -4.51 12.71 8.15
C VAL A 70 -5.55 12.55 7.05
N LEU A 71 -5.11 12.42 5.79
CA LEU A 71 -5.99 12.24 4.64
C LEU A 71 -6.96 11.09 4.90
N ASN A 72 -6.43 9.92 5.27
CA ASN A 72 -7.24 8.74 5.55
C ASN A 72 -8.09 8.89 6.83
N GLN A 73 -7.66 9.71 7.79
CA GLN A 73 -8.48 10.04 8.96
C GLN A 73 -9.69 10.91 8.60
N LEU A 74 -9.50 11.89 7.71
CA LEU A 74 -10.55 12.77 7.20
C LEU A 74 -11.55 12.01 6.34
N ASP A 75 -11.07 11.15 5.44
CA ASP A 75 -11.95 10.29 4.65
C ASP A 75 -12.69 9.32 5.58
N GLY A 76 -11.99 8.72 6.55
CA GLY A 76 -12.55 7.73 7.47
C GLY A 76 -13.69 8.24 8.35
N ILE A 77 -13.65 9.49 8.80
CA ILE A 77 -14.75 10.07 9.62
C ILE A 77 -16.00 10.39 8.78
N LEU A 78 -15.88 10.46 7.45
CA LEU A 78 -16.99 10.70 6.52
C LEU A 78 -17.66 9.39 6.06
N VAL A 79 -17.14 8.22 6.45
CA VAL A 79 -17.72 6.91 6.11
C VAL A 79 -18.80 6.52 7.11
N ASP A 80 -19.98 6.12 6.63
CA ASP A 80 -20.99 5.47 7.48
C ASP A 80 -20.63 4.01 7.75
N GLN A 81 -19.94 3.77 8.87
CA GLN A 81 -19.53 2.42 9.29
C GLN A 81 -20.72 1.50 9.58
N GLY A 82 -21.86 2.07 9.98
CA GLY A 82 -23.07 1.32 10.32
C GLY A 82 -23.61 0.52 9.13
N LYS A 83 -23.29 0.98 7.91
CA LYS A 83 -23.78 0.40 6.65
C LYS A 83 -22.75 -0.44 5.91
N ARG A 84 -21.56 -0.67 6.47
CA ARG A 84 -20.51 -1.52 5.86
C ARG A 84 -21.05 -2.88 5.42
N ALA A 85 -21.84 -3.54 6.26
CA ALA A 85 -22.37 -4.86 5.96
C ALA A 85 -23.34 -4.85 4.76
N GLU A 86 -24.10 -3.76 4.58
CA GLU A 86 -25.00 -3.58 3.44
C GLU A 86 -24.21 -3.33 2.16
N ILE A 87 -23.20 -2.45 2.19
CA ILE A 87 -22.29 -2.20 1.06
C ILE A 87 -21.53 -3.46 0.67
N ARG A 88 -20.98 -4.19 1.64
CA ARG A 88 -20.27 -5.45 1.41
C ARG A 88 -21.18 -6.47 0.72
N LYS A 89 -22.37 -6.70 1.26
CA LYS A 89 -23.34 -7.64 0.69
C LYS A 89 -23.74 -7.24 -0.72
N LEU A 90 -23.92 -5.93 -0.96
CA LEU A 90 -24.22 -5.42 -2.28
C LEU A 90 -23.07 -5.73 -3.25
N TYR A 91 -21.83 -5.35 -2.91
CA TYR A 91 -20.64 -5.63 -3.70
C TYR A 91 -20.49 -7.12 -4.03
N GLU A 92 -20.57 -8.01 -3.04
CA GLU A 92 -20.48 -9.45 -3.22
C GLU A 92 -21.58 -9.99 -4.14
N SER A 93 -22.82 -9.56 -3.94
CA SER A 93 -23.97 -10.04 -4.74
C SER A 93 -23.90 -9.63 -6.22
N ARG A 94 -23.28 -8.48 -6.52
CA ARG A 94 -23.23 -7.92 -7.87
C ARG A 94 -21.97 -8.29 -8.64
N THR A 95 -20.87 -8.49 -7.93
CA THR A 95 -19.57 -8.81 -8.55
C THR A 95 -19.18 -10.28 -8.41
N GLN A 96 -19.88 -11.05 -7.56
CA GLN A 96 -19.50 -12.41 -7.14
C GLN A 96 -18.12 -12.47 -6.48
N PHE A 97 -17.60 -11.33 -6.03
CA PHE A 97 -16.29 -11.21 -5.41
C PHE A 97 -16.42 -11.25 -3.88
N ASP A 98 -16.31 -12.45 -3.29
CA ASP A 98 -16.54 -12.72 -1.87
C ASP A 98 -15.27 -12.98 -1.05
N GLU A 99 -14.09 -12.91 -1.68
CA GLU A 99 -12.83 -13.16 -0.99
C GLU A 99 -12.58 -12.16 0.15
N PRO A 100 -12.18 -12.63 1.35
CA PRO A 100 -11.87 -11.74 2.45
C PRO A 100 -10.66 -10.85 2.16
N TYR A 101 -10.78 -9.54 2.39
CA TYR A 101 -9.72 -8.55 2.17
C TYR A 101 -8.34 -8.99 2.72
N LYS A 102 -8.29 -9.46 3.98
CA LYS A 102 -7.04 -9.90 4.61
C LYS A 102 -6.41 -11.12 3.92
N PHE A 103 -7.19 -11.94 3.24
CA PHE A 103 -6.66 -13.02 2.40
C PHE A 103 -6.05 -12.44 1.12
N MET A 104 -6.79 -11.58 0.42
CA MET A 104 -6.33 -10.95 -0.81
C MET A 104 -5.03 -10.15 -0.61
N LEU A 105 -4.91 -9.37 0.47
CA LEU A 105 -3.68 -8.62 0.77
C LEU A 105 -2.48 -9.54 0.97
N ARG A 106 -2.66 -10.66 1.68
CA ARG A 106 -1.58 -11.64 1.87
C ARG A 106 -1.20 -12.31 0.56
N ALA A 107 -2.18 -12.64 -0.28
CA ALA A 107 -1.95 -13.23 -1.59
C ALA A 107 -1.21 -12.26 -2.52
N ALA A 108 -1.65 -11.00 -2.59
CA ALA A 108 -1.01 -9.94 -3.37
C ALA A 108 0.44 -9.68 -2.90
N LYS A 109 0.69 -9.66 -1.57
CA LYS A 109 2.05 -9.54 -1.03
C LYS A 109 2.96 -10.68 -1.47
N ALA A 110 2.47 -11.92 -1.41
CA ALA A 110 3.23 -13.10 -1.84
C ALA A 110 3.51 -13.06 -3.34
N GLU A 111 2.48 -12.79 -4.16
CA GLU A 111 2.59 -12.68 -5.62
C GLU A 111 3.62 -11.62 -6.04
N ILE A 112 3.53 -10.41 -5.49
CA ILE A 112 4.45 -9.31 -5.80
C ILE A 112 5.87 -9.60 -5.34
N LEU A 113 6.03 -10.22 -4.16
CA LEU A 113 7.34 -10.61 -3.67
C LEU A 113 7.99 -11.68 -4.57
N GLU A 114 7.21 -12.67 -5.04
CA GLU A 114 7.72 -13.77 -5.86
C GLU A 114 7.98 -13.38 -7.32
N ILE A 115 7.24 -12.41 -7.86
CA ILE A 115 7.37 -11.97 -9.26
C ILE A 115 8.23 -10.71 -9.36
N SER A 116 7.81 -9.60 -8.74
CA SER A 116 8.44 -8.29 -8.91
C SER A 116 9.73 -8.12 -8.11
N PHE A 117 9.85 -8.80 -6.97
CA PHE A 117 11.02 -8.72 -6.09
C PHE A 117 11.77 -10.06 -5.96
N ALA A 118 11.68 -10.90 -7.00
CA ALA A 118 12.28 -12.23 -7.03
C ALA A 118 13.80 -12.19 -6.75
N SER A 119 14.48 -11.16 -7.28
CA SER A 119 15.93 -10.95 -7.13
C SER A 119 16.31 -10.58 -5.69
N GLU A 120 15.59 -9.64 -5.08
CA GLU A 120 15.81 -9.21 -3.70
C GLU A 120 15.54 -10.36 -2.72
N LEU A 121 14.45 -11.11 -2.95
CA LEU A 121 14.12 -12.30 -2.18
C LEU A 121 15.22 -13.38 -2.31
N GLU A 122 15.78 -13.57 -3.51
CA GLU A 122 16.85 -14.54 -3.73
C GLU A 122 18.13 -14.16 -2.96
N VAL A 123 18.52 -12.88 -2.98
CA VAL A 123 19.67 -12.44 -2.20
C VAL A 123 19.44 -12.57 -0.70
N MET A 124 18.26 -12.21 -0.20
CA MET A 124 17.93 -12.40 1.23
C MET A 124 17.92 -13.88 1.62
N THR A 125 17.42 -14.75 0.76
CA THR A 125 17.44 -16.21 0.97
C THR A 125 18.88 -16.72 1.03
N SER A 126 19.73 -16.26 0.11
CA SER A 126 21.15 -16.61 0.08
C SER A 126 21.90 -16.12 1.33
N ASP A 127 21.66 -14.88 1.76
CA ASP A 127 22.24 -14.32 2.98
C ASP A 127 21.84 -15.15 4.20
N LEU A 128 20.55 -15.42 4.38
CA LEU A 128 20.06 -16.19 5.52
C LEU A 128 20.51 -17.66 5.46
N LYS A 129 20.68 -18.23 4.26
CA LYS A 129 21.25 -19.57 4.07
C LYS A 129 22.73 -19.60 4.48
N ALA A 130 23.52 -18.59 4.12
CA ALA A 130 24.91 -18.49 4.53
C ALA A 130 25.04 -18.37 6.06
N VAL A 131 24.13 -17.64 6.71
CA VAL A 131 24.04 -17.62 8.18
C VAL A 131 23.71 -19.02 8.72
N ALA A 132 22.76 -19.73 8.09
CA ALA A 132 22.37 -21.07 8.52
C ALA A 132 23.50 -22.10 8.37
N ASP A 133 24.31 -22.02 7.31
CA ASP A 133 25.42 -22.94 7.02
C ASP A 133 26.57 -22.87 8.03
N ALA A 134 26.72 -21.73 8.73
CA ALA A 134 27.77 -21.55 9.70
C ALA A 134 27.59 -22.44 10.95
N ASP A 135 26.35 -22.65 11.42
CA ASP A 135 26.05 -23.48 12.59
C ASP A 135 25.52 -24.87 12.20
N ARG A 136 26.12 -25.91 12.75
CA ARG A 136 25.71 -27.32 12.58
C ARG A 136 24.25 -27.60 12.93
N ARG A 137 23.61 -26.77 13.76
CA ARG A 137 22.21 -26.91 14.18
C ARG A 137 21.23 -26.37 13.13
N THR A 138 21.66 -25.44 12.29
CA THR A 138 20.81 -24.72 11.34
C THR A 138 21.15 -25.03 9.88
N ARG A 139 22.33 -25.60 9.59
CA ARG A 139 22.79 -25.88 8.22
C ARG A 139 21.86 -26.77 7.39
N ASP A 140 21.06 -27.61 8.05
CA ASP A 140 20.09 -28.50 7.41
C ASP A 140 18.83 -27.77 6.91
N PHE A 141 18.65 -26.48 7.25
CA PHE A 141 17.63 -25.64 6.65
C PHE A 141 17.88 -25.50 5.15
N SER A 142 17.02 -26.13 4.35
CA SER A 142 17.08 -26.03 2.90
C SER A 142 16.80 -24.61 2.42
N VAL A 143 17.38 -24.26 1.26
CA VAL A 143 17.10 -22.98 0.56
C VAL A 143 15.59 -22.78 0.37
N ASN A 144 14.86 -23.83 -0.02
CA ASN A 144 13.41 -23.77 -0.20
C ASN A 144 12.67 -23.45 1.11
N ALA A 145 13.07 -24.06 2.24
CA ALA A 145 12.45 -23.78 3.53
C ALA A 145 12.68 -22.32 3.97
N ILE A 146 13.90 -21.80 3.77
CA ILE A 146 14.25 -20.40 4.06
C ILE A 146 13.44 -19.45 3.18
N ARG A 147 13.46 -19.66 1.86
CA ARG A 147 12.71 -18.84 0.90
C ARG A 147 11.23 -18.80 1.25
N ARG A 148 10.62 -19.97 1.53
CA ARG A 148 9.21 -20.07 1.89
C ARG A 148 8.89 -19.36 3.21
N ALA A 149 9.73 -19.52 4.22
CA ALA A 149 9.56 -18.84 5.50
C ALA A 149 9.62 -17.30 5.33
N LEU A 150 10.57 -16.79 4.54
CA LEU A 150 10.67 -15.35 4.25
C LEU A 150 9.41 -14.82 3.55
N ILE A 151 8.90 -15.54 2.53
CA ILE A 151 7.63 -15.18 1.87
C ILE A 151 6.48 -15.15 2.88
N GLU A 152 6.36 -16.18 3.71
CA GLU A 152 5.26 -16.30 4.68
C GLU A 152 5.30 -15.23 5.77
N ILE A 153 6.51 -14.80 6.18
CA ILE A 153 6.75 -13.70 7.14
C ILE A 153 6.42 -12.35 6.50
N ILE A 154 7.03 -12.02 5.34
CA ILE A 154 6.85 -10.73 4.66
C ILE A 154 5.38 -10.52 4.27
N ALA A 155 4.71 -11.56 3.77
CA ALA A 155 3.29 -11.46 3.42
C ALA A 155 2.37 -11.17 4.62
N ARG A 156 2.85 -11.37 5.85
CA ARG A 156 2.12 -11.09 7.10
C ARG A 156 2.64 -9.86 7.84
N PHE A 157 3.63 -9.17 7.30
CA PHE A 157 4.14 -7.95 7.87
C PHE A 157 3.05 -6.85 7.78
N PRO A 158 2.61 -6.29 8.92
CA PRO A 158 1.45 -5.40 8.96
C PRO A 158 1.80 -3.95 8.60
N THR A 159 3.06 -3.53 8.75
CA THR A 159 3.54 -2.18 8.44
C THR A 159 4.42 -2.17 7.19
N TYR A 160 4.79 -0.98 6.73
CA TYR A 160 5.76 -0.83 5.64
C TYR A 160 7.11 -1.45 6.00
N ARG A 161 7.66 -1.17 7.18
CA ARG A 161 8.93 -1.75 7.63
C ARG A 161 9.09 -1.70 9.14
N SER A 162 10.08 -2.41 9.65
CA SER A 162 10.65 -2.19 10.97
C SER A 162 11.78 -1.16 10.93
N TYR A 163 12.23 -0.72 12.10
CA TYR A 163 13.34 0.21 12.30
C TYR A 163 14.39 -0.35 13.27
N LEU A 164 14.99 -1.47 12.87
CA LEU A 164 16.06 -2.12 13.63
C LEU A 164 17.37 -1.32 13.53
N PRO A 165 18.17 -1.25 14.60
CA PRO A 165 19.45 -0.55 14.60
C PRO A 165 20.44 -1.14 13.59
N GLY A 166 21.46 -0.34 13.25
CA GLY A 166 22.48 -0.70 12.27
C GLY A 166 23.53 -1.71 12.78
N ASP A 167 23.52 -2.03 14.07
CA ASP A 167 24.37 -3.01 14.72
C ASP A 167 23.57 -4.21 15.27
N LEU A 168 24.28 -5.16 15.86
CA LEU A 168 23.69 -6.38 16.45
C LEU A 168 23.39 -6.23 17.94
N ASP A 169 23.37 -5.02 18.49
CA ASP A 169 23.02 -4.84 19.89
C ASP A 169 21.49 -4.94 20.07
N GLU A 170 21.05 -6.00 20.76
CA GLU A 170 19.63 -6.21 21.03
C GLU A 170 19.08 -5.15 22.00
N SER A 171 19.92 -4.52 22.85
CA SER A 171 19.43 -3.49 23.78
C SER A 171 18.95 -2.22 23.10
N ASP A 172 19.37 -2.01 21.84
CA ASP A 172 19.01 -0.84 21.03
C ASP A 172 17.78 -1.11 20.14
N VAL A 173 17.23 -2.33 20.19
CA VAL A 173 16.01 -2.68 19.46
C VAL A 173 14.79 -2.25 20.28
N GLU A 174 13.95 -1.42 19.68
CA GLU A 174 12.69 -0.99 20.30
C GLU A 174 11.72 -2.17 20.48
N ASP A 175 11.08 -2.22 21.65
CA ASP A 175 10.03 -3.18 22.02
C ASP A 175 8.92 -3.34 20.95
N GLU A 176 8.61 -2.25 20.26
CA GLU A 176 7.61 -2.22 19.19
C GLU A 176 8.05 -3.05 17.97
N ASP A 177 9.34 -2.96 17.57
CA ASP A 177 9.89 -3.74 16.47
C ASP A 177 10.04 -5.22 16.82
N ILE A 178 10.38 -5.54 18.08
CA ILE A 178 10.38 -6.92 18.60
C ILE A 178 8.98 -7.52 18.46
N ARG A 179 7.96 -6.85 19.01
CA ARG A 179 6.56 -7.32 18.94
C ARG A 179 6.07 -7.47 17.51
N LEU A 180 6.44 -6.53 16.63
CA LEU A 180 6.10 -6.55 15.21
C LEU A 180 6.63 -7.82 14.53
N ILE A 181 7.94 -8.09 14.65
CA ILE A 181 8.61 -9.23 14.04
C ILE A 181 8.07 -10.55 14.62
N GLU A 182 8.03 -10.68 15.94
CA GLU A 182 7.58 -11.91 16.60
C GLU A 182 6.10 -12.22 16.29
N THR A 183 5.25 -11.20 16.19
CA THR A 183 3.85 -11.38 15.81
C THR A 183 3.70 -11.83 14.36
N ALA A 184 4.46 -11.23 13.43
CA ALA A 184 4.46 -11.62 12.02
C ALA A 184 4.94 -13.08 11.86
N VAL A 185 6.04 -13.43 12.53
CA VAL A 185 6.62 -14.78 12.56
C VAL A 185 5.65 -15.80 13.16
N LYS A 186 5.04 -15.50 14.31
CA LYS A 186 4.03 -16.38 14.94
C LYS A 186 2.85 -16.64 14.02
N LYS A 187 2.35 -15.60 13.34
CA LYS A 187 1.27 -15.74 12.35
C LYS A 187 1.72 -16.54 11.12
N ALA A 188 2.96 -16.39 10.65
CA ALA A 188 3.51 -17.18 9.55
C ALA A 188 3.57 -18.67 9.92
N LYS A 189 4.22 -18.98 11.05
CA LYS A 189 4.36 -20.34 11.59
C LYS A 189 3.03 -21.07 11.79
N ARG A 190 1.99 -20.36 12.27
CA ARG A 190 0.68 -20.98 12.52
C ARG A 190 0.07 -21.61 11.26
N TRP A 191 0.27 -20.96 10.12
CA TRP A 191 -0.36 -21.31 8.84
C TRP A 191 0.62 -21.90 7.81
N SER A 192 1.89 -22.08 8.19
CA SER A 192 2.91 -22.65 7.31
C SER A 192 2.64 -24.12 7.01
N ALA A 193 2.85 -24.49 5.76
CA ALA A 193 2.81 -25.89 5.31
C ALA A 193 4.18 -26.60 5.47
N LEU A 194 5.22 -25.88 5.91
CA LEU A 194 6.54 -26.47 6.10
C LEU A 194 6.53 -27.54 7.21
N PRO A 195 7.19 -28.70 7.01
CA PRO A 195 7.33 -29.72 8.05
C PRO A 195 8.12 -29.23 9.25
N ASP A 196 9.24 -28.55 9.01
CA ASP A 196 10.03 -27.89 10.04
C ASP A 196 9.77 -26.39 10.02
N ARG A 197 9.16 -25.88 11.08
CA ARG A 197 8.78 -24.48 11.24
C ARG A 197 9.81 -23.70 12.06
N SER A 198 10.85 -24.34 12.59
CA SER A 198 11.92 -23.67 13.35
C SER A 198 12.72 -22.70 12.49
N VAL A 199 12.73 -22.88 11.16
CA VAL A 199 13.30 -21.92 10.20
C VAL A 199 12.71 -20.51 10.32
N HIS A 200 11.46 -20.38 10.76
CA HIS A 200 10.83 -19.06 10.98
C HIS A 200 11.38 -18.38 12.24
N ASP A 201 11.62 -19.16 13.29
CA ASP A 201 12.24 -18.64 14.52
C ASP A 201 13.68 -18.22 14.22
N PHE A 202 14.40 -19.03 13.44
CA PHE A 202 15.74 -18.69 12.97
C PHE A 202 15.78 -17.39 12.17
N ALA A 203 14.80 -17.17 11.27
CA ALA A 203 14.67 -15.89 10.56
C ALA A 203 14.40 -14.72 11.53
N ALA A 204 13.59 -14.94 12.58
CA ALA A 204 13.34 -13.94 13.62
C ALA A 204 14.62 -13.62 14.41
N ASP A 205 15.37 -14.64 14.82
CA ASP A 205 16.62 -14.50 15.56
C ASP A 205 17.67 -13.75 14.74
N ALA A 206 17.76 -14.03 13.43
CA ALA A 206 18.60 -13.28 12.52
C ALA A 206 18.20 -11.81 12.41
N MET A 207 16.90 -11.52 12.35
CA MET A 207 16.40 -10.14 12.32
C MET A 207 16.67 -9.40 13.63
N LEU A 208 16.46 -10.05 14.77
CA LEU A 208 16.56 -9.43 16.10
C LEU A 208 17.98 -9.45 16.68
N GLY A 209 18.98 -9.92 15.93
CA GLY A 209 20.37 -9.96 16.40
C GLY A 209 20.65 -11.01 17.47
N ARG A 210 19.76 -12.01 17.63
CA ARG A 210 19.85 -13.06 18.67
C ARG A 210 20.76 -14.23 18.29
N ILE A 211 21.38 -14.18 17.11
CA ILE A 211 22.33 -15.19 16.66
C ILE A 211 23.71 -14.89 17.23
N ASP A 212 24.28 -15.86 17.95
CA ASP A 212 25.66 -15.77 18.43
C ASP A 212 26.65 -15.75 17.26
N VAL A 213 27.35 -14.63 17.11
CA VAL A 213 28.37 -14.38 16.09
C VAL A 213 29.81 -14.56 16.61
N THR A 214 29.98 -14.90 17.89
CA THR A 214 31.30 -14.94 18.52
C THR A 214 31.91 -16.34 18.53
N GLY A 215 33.06 -16.49 17.87
CA GLY A 215 33.88 -17.70 17.92
C GLY A 215 33.86 -18.57 16.65
N PRO A 216 34.59 -19.71 16.66
CA PRO A 216 34.71 -20.58 15.50
C PRO A 216 33.38 -21.25 15.13
N GLY A 217 33.06 -21.29 13.82
CA GLY A 217 31.80 -21.88 13.34
C GLY A 217 30.57 -21.02 13.63
N ARG A 218 30.77 -19.70 13.83
CA ARG A 218 29.70 -18.71 13.90
C ARG A 218 29.59 -17.94 12.58
N PRO A 219 28.39 -17.46 12.22
CA PRO A 219 28.19 -16.69 11.00
C PRO A 219 28.90 -15.34 11.06
N ASP A 220 29.29 -14.85 9.88
CA ASP A 220 29.86 -13.51 9.73
C ASP A 220 28.81 -12.44 10.09
N PRO A 221 29.09 -11.55 11.08
CA PRO A 221 28.20 -10.45 11.45
C PRO A 221 27.73 -9.60 10.26
N GLU A 222 28.60 -9.37 9.28
CA GLU A 222 28.29 -8.52 8.12
C GLU A 222 27.17 -9.12 7.25
N VAL A 223 27.08 -10.45 7.19
CA VAL A 223 26.01 -11.14 6.45
C VAL A 223 24.67 -10.96 7.15
N ILE A 224 24.63 -11.03 8.48
CA ILE A 224 23.42 -10.81 9.27
C ILE A 224 22.97 -9.35 9.16
N LEU A 225 23.90 -8.39 9.27
CA LEU A 225 23.61 -6.96 9.12
C LEU A 225 23.09 -6.63 7.71
N ARG A 226 23.67 -7.25 6.67
CA ARG A 226 23.18 -7.12 5.29
C ARG A 226 21.77 -7.69 5.14
N PHE A 227 21.50 -8.88 5.69
CA PHE A 227 20.16 -9.48 5.69
C PHE A 227 19.13 -8.59 6.38
N ARG A 228 19.43 -8.10 7.59
CA ARG A 228 18.56 -7.18 8.37
C ARG A 228 18.23 -5.91 7.60
N ARG A 229 19.24 -5.29 7.00
CA ARG A 229 19.07 -4.06 6.21
C ARG A 229 18.17 -4.32 5.00
N ARG A 230 18.42 -5.39 4.25
CA ARG A 230 17.63 -5.75 3.06
C ARG A 230 16.19 -6.10 3.43
N PHE A 231 15.96 -6.82 4.52
CA PHE A 231 14.61 -7.12 5.00
C PHE A 231 13.80 -5.85 5.23
N GLN A 232 14.38 -4.88 5.93
CA GLN A 232 13.74 -3.59 6.19
C GLN A 232 13.54 -2.74 4.93
N GLN A 233 14.47 -2.81 3.98
CA GLN A 233 14.35 -2.09 2.69
C GLN A 233 13.38 -2.77 1.71
N LEU A 234 13.10 -4.07 1.87
CA LEU A 234 12.23 -4.83 0.97
C LEU A 234 10.76 -4.82 1.39
N THR A 235 10.48 -4.87 2.69
CA THR A 235 9.11 -4.93 3.21
C THR A 235 8.26 -3.73 2.77
N GLY A 236 8.84 -2.53 2.73
CA GLY A 236 8.14 -1.29 2.35
C GLY A 236 7.68 -1.31 0.88
N PRO A 237 8.60 -1.49 -0.08
CA PRO A 237 8.24 -1.63 -1.49
C PRO A 237 7.26 -2.78 -1.77
N VAL A 238 7.37 -3.90 -1.05
CA VAL A 238 6.39 -5.00 -1.16
C VAL A 238 5.01 -4.55 -0.69
N MET A 239 4.90 -3.84 0.43
CA MET A 239 3.63 -3.26 0.89
C MET A 239 3.04 -2.33 -0.17
N ALA A 240 3.80 -1.32 -0.63
CA ALA A 240 3.34 -0.36 -1.63
C ALA A 240 2.85 -1.05 -2.92
N LYS A 241 3.66 -1.97 -3.47
CA LYS A 241 3.32 -2.62 -4.75
C LYS A 241 2.18 -3.62 -4.64
N SER A 242 1.99 -4.24 -3.48
CA SER A 242 0.91 -5.23 -3.27
C SER A 242 -0.40 -4.61 -2.84
N LEU A 243 -0.37 -3.60 -1.97
CA LEU A 243 -1.56 -2.91 -1.49
C LEU A 243 -1.98 -1.83 -2.50
N GLU A 244 -1.12 -0.83 -2.69
CA GLU A 244 -1.49 0.40 -3.40
C GLU A 244 -1.54 0.23 -4.92
N ASP A 245 -0.61 -0.54 -5.48
CA ASP A 245 -0.47 -0.74 -6.93
C ASP A 245 -0.99 -2.12 -7.39
N THR A 246 -1.72 -2.84 -6.53
CA THR A 246 -2.36 -4.10 -6.93
C THR A 246 -3.71 -4.28 -6.25
N LEU A 247 -3.76 -4.40 -4.92
CA LEU A 247 -5.00 -4.72 -4.22
C LEU A 247 -6.06 -3.61 -4.33
N PHE A 248 -5.67 -2.35 -4.33
CA PHE A 248 -6.58 -1.22 -4.56
C PHE A 248 -7.29 -1.26 -5.92
N TYR A 249 -6.74 -2.00 -6.88
CA TYR A 249 -7.34 -2.22 -8.21
C TYR A 249 -8.03 -3.59 -8.32
N ARG A 250 -7.97 -4.43 -7.28
CA ARG A 250 -8.67 -5.73 -7.21
C ARG A 250 -9.89 -5.68 -6.31
N PHE A 251 -9.80 -4.98 -5.19
CA PHE A 251 -10.82 -4.88 -4.16
C PHE A 251 -11.59 -3.56 -4.30
N ALA A 252 -12.71 -3.58 -5.02
CA ALA A 252 -13.43 -2.36 -5.42
C ALA A 252 -14.66 -2.04 -4.55
N GLU A 253 -14.77 -2.63 -3.35
CA GLU A 253 -15.96 -2.53 -2.48
C GLU A 253 -16.46 -1.08 -2.31
N LEU A 254 -15.58 -0.18 -1.87
CA LEU A 254 -15.80 1.26 -1.84
C LEU A 254 -14.52 1.96 -2.27
N LEU A 255 -14.49 2.44 -3.51
CA LEU A 255 -13.27 2.90 -4.18
C LEU A 255 -12.61 4.12 -3.50
N ALA A 256 -13.38 4.88 -2.72
CA ALA A 256 -12.88 6.01 -1.92
C ALA A 256 -11.82 5.61 -0.89
N LEU A 257 -11.91 4.39 -0.35
CA LEU A 257 -11.01 3.90 0.71
C LEU A 257 -9.69 3.34 0.15
N ASN A 258 -9.60 3.20 -1.17
CA ASN A 258 -8.42 2.70 -1.85
C ASN A 258 -7.46 3.85 -2.16
N GLU A 259 -6.87 4.42 -1.12
CA GLU A 259 -6.01 5.59 -1.20
C GLU A 259 -4.66 5.35 -0.49
N VAL A 260 -3.60 6.05 -0.90
CA VAL A 260 -2.25 5.93 -0.35
C VAL A 260 -2.28 6.12 1.16
N GLY A 261 -1.75 5.13 1.90
CA GLY A 261 -1.83 5.05 3.36
C GLY A 261 -3.18 4.66 3.97
N GLY A 262 -4.16 4.31 3.15
CA GLY A 262 -5.44 3.76 3.58
C GLY A 262 -5.41 2.24 3.68
N ASP A 263 -6.17 1.69 4.63
CA ASP A 263 -6.49 0.27 4.72
C ASP A 263 -8.01 0.07 4.53
N PRO A 264 -8.49 -0.39 3.36
CA PRO A 264 -9.90 -0.70 3.12
C PRO A 264 -10.49 -1.73 4.10
N GLY A 265 -9.64 -2.49 4.80
CA GLY A 265 -10.03 -3.35 5.90
C GLY A 265 -10.56 -2.58 7.12
N GLU A 266 -10.01 -1.39 7.39
CA GLU A 266 -10.40 -0.45 8.43
C GLU A 266 -11.41 0.57 7.86
N TYR A 267 -12.68 0.14 7.80
CA TYR A 267 -13.77 0.86 7.14
C TYR A 267 -14.26 2.02 8.01
N GLY A 268 -13.57 3.15 7.94
CA GLY A 268 -13.95 4.40 8.62
C GLY A 268 -13.46 4.52 10.07
N LEU A 269 -13.74 5.68 10.67
CA LEU A 269 -13.37 6.05 12.05
C LEU A 269 -14.55 6.71 12.76
N ASP A 270 -14.72 6.46 14.06
CA ASP A 270 -15.72 7.17 14.85
C ASP A 270 -15.19 8.54 15.30
N ALA A 271 -16.09 9.42 15.72
CA ALA A 271 -15.73 10.79 16.10
C ALA A 271 -14.79 10.85 17.32
N GLU A 272 -14.95 9.94 18.28
CA GLU A 272 -14.10 9.90 19.47
C GLU A 272 -12.65 9.56 19.09
N HIS A 273 -12.47 8.52 18.28
CA HIS A 273 -11.18 8.11 17.76
C HIS A 273 -10.56 9.19 16.88
N PHE A 274 -11.34 9.80 15.98
CA PHE A 274 -10.87 10.91 15.14
C PHE A 274 -10.31 12.06 16.00
N HIS A 275 -11.07 12.54 16.99
CA HIS A 275 -10.64 13.61 17.88
C HIS A 275 -9.43 13.22 18.74
N ALA A 276 -9.34 11.97 19.19
CA ALA A 276 -8.17 11.46 19.90
C ALA A 276 -6.90 11.50 19.03
N LEU A 277 -7.00 11.13 17.74
CA LEU A 277 -5.89 11.22 16.79
C LEU A 277 -5.48 12.69 16.53
N GLN A 278 -6.45 13.61 16.45
CA GLN A 278 -6.14 15.03 16.25
C GLN A 278 -5.45 15.63 17.48
N ALA A 279 -5.89 15.25 18.68
CA ALA A 279 -5.25 15.66 19.93
C ALA A 279 -3.83 15.09 20.06
N ALA A 280 -3.61 13.83 19.66
CA ALA A 280 -2.27 13.23 19.64
C ALA A 280 -1.35 13.96 18.65
N ARG A 281 -1.84 14.27 17.45
CA ARG A 281 -1.08 15.05 16.46
C ARG A 281 -0.70 16.43 16.97
N ALA A 282 -1.64 17.18 17.54
CA ALA A 282 -1.37 18.51 18.07
C ALA A 282 -0.31 18.49 19.20
N ARG A 283 -0.22 17.40 19.96
CA ARG A 283 0.76 17.23 21.04
C ARG A 283 2.12 16.76 20.51
N ASP A 284 2.13 15.75 19.66
CA ASP A 284 3.34 15.01 19.30
C ASP A 284 3.98 15.52 17.99
N TRP A 285 3.16 15.99 17.05
CA TRP A 285 3.57 16.44 15.71
C TRP A 285 2.82 17.71 15.25
N PRO A 286 2.91 18.83 16.00
CA PRO A 286 2.12 20.05 15.73
C PRO A 286 2.43 20.72 14.39
N ASN A 287 3.57 20.39 13.77
CA ASN A 287 4.03 20.96 12.50
C ASN A 287 3.98 19.94 11.34
N ALA A 288 3.34 18.78 11.53
CA ALA A 288 3.13 17.82 10.44
C ALA A 288 2.17 18.41 9.40
N MET A 289 2.29 17.99 8.14
CA MET A 289 1.35 18.39 7.11
C MET A 289 -0.02 17.74 7.32
N ILE A 290 -1.06 18.48 6.97
CA ILE A 290 -2.42 17.97 6.75
C ILE A 290 -2.62 18.03 5.24
N THR A 291 -2.92 16.89 4.63
CA THR A 291 -3.13 16.80 3.18
C THR A 291 -4.44 16.12 2.87
N THR A 292 -5.03 16.49 1.74
CA THR A 292 -6.28 15.93 1.19
C THR A 292 -6.08 15.47 -0.25
N ALA A 293 -5.13 16.05 -0.98
CA ALA A 293 -4.72 15.62 -2.31
C ALA A 293 -3.21 15.83 -2.52
N THR A 294 -2.60 14.93 -3.28
CA THR A 294 -1.16 15.02 -3.63
C THR A 294 -0.97 14.65 -5.10
N HIS A 295 0.28 14.66 -5.57
CA HIS A 295 0.59 14.14 -6.90
C HIS A 295 0.54 12.60 -6.99
N ASP A 296 0.56 11.90 -5.85
CA ASP A 296 0.56 10.44 -5.79
C ASP A 296 -0.76 9.84 -5.28
N THR A 297 -1.71 10.67 -4.82
CA THR A 297 -3.04 10.19 -4.44
C THR A 297 -3.70 9.50 -5.64
N LYS A 298 -4.28 8.34 -5.38
CA LYS A 298 -4.98 7.51 -6.36
C LYS A 298 -6.18 8.26 -6.95
N ARG A 299 -6.83 9.15 -6.18
CA ARG A 299 -7.95 10.00 -6.62
C ARG A 299 -7.88 11.39 -5.96
N GLY A 300 -8.49 12.41 -6.58
CA GLY A 300 -8.61 13.75 -5.97
C GLY A 300 -9.60 13.76 -4.79
N GLU A 301 -9.45 14.74 -3.88
CA GLU A 301 -10.27 14.86 -2.65
C GLU A 301 -11.78 14.95 -2.93
N ASP A 302 -12.18 15.71 -3.94
CA ASP A 302 -13.60 15.84 -4.32
C ASP A 302 -14.16 14.53 -4.88
N ALA A 303 -13.37 13.80 -5.66
CA ALA A 303 -13.77 12.51 -6.21
C ALA A 303 -13.97 11.48 -5.09
N ARG A 304 -13.08 11.47 -4.08
CA ARG A 304 -13.25 10.63 -2.90
C ARG A 304 -14.46 11.06 -2.08
N SER A 305 -14.67 12.36 -1.88
CA SER A 305 -15.84 12.90 -1.15
C SER A 305 -17.17 12.46 -1.76
N ARG A 306 -17.31 12.51 -3.09
CA ARG A 306 -18.51 11.99 -3.78
C ARG A 306 -18.70 10.49 -3.58
N LEU A 307 -17.62 9.73 -3.62
CA LEU A 307 -17.65 8.28 -3.45
C LEU A 307 -17.96 7.88 -1.99
N LEU A 308 -17.46 8.63 -1.00
CA LEU A 308 -17.74 8.38 0.42
C LEU A 308 -19.25 8.46 0.72
N ALA A 309 -19.98 9.34 0.03
CA ALA A 309 -21.43 9.43 0.15
C ALA A 309 -22.14 8.10 -0.16
N LEU A 310 -21.58 7.22 -1.01
CA LEU A 310 -22.16 5.91 -1.28
C LEU A 310 -22.29 5.05 -0.02
N SER A 311 -21.41 5.25 0.98
CA SER A 311 -21.52 4.54 2.27
C SER A 311 -22.82 4.87 3.01
N GLU A 312 -23.37 6.07 2.81
CA GLU A 312 -24.59 6.53 3.46
C GLU A 312 -25.87 6.09 2.72
N ILE A 313 -25.79 5.76 1.44
CA ILE A 313 -26.96 5.49 0.57
C ILE A 313 -26.88 4.15 -0.18
N PRO A 314 -26.68 3.00 0.50
CA PRO A 314 -26.50 1.71 -0.15
C PRO A 314 -27.70 1.29 -1.02
N GLN A 315 -28.93 1.68 -0.66
CA GLN A 315 -30.11 1.36 -1.46
C GLN A 315 -30.14 2.14 -2.77
N ASP A 316 -29.85 3.44 -2.75
CA ASP A 316 -29.79 4.26 -3.96
C ASP A 316 -28.64 3.82 -4.85
N TRP A 317 -27.50 3.45 -4.26
CA TRP A 317 -26.39 2.87 -5.00
C TRP A 317 -26.76 1.55 -5.70
N ALA A 318 -27.52 0.67 -5.03
CA ALA A 318 -28.01 -0.56 -5.63
C ALA A 318 -28.93 -0.30 -6.84
N ILE A 319 -29.81 0.71 -6.74
CA ILE A 319 -30.71 1.11 -7.84
C ILE A 319 -29.90 1.69 -9.00
N ALA A 320 -28.92 2.56 -8.70
CA ALA A 320 -28.06 3.15 -9.72
C ALA A 320 -27.24 2.07 -10.43
N TRP A 321 -26.66 1.12 -9.68
CA TRP A 321 -25.94 -0.03 -10.24
C TRP A 321 -26.81 -0.85 -11.20
N ASP A 322 -28.00 -1.27 -10.78
CA ASP A 322 -28.90 -2.06 -11.63
C ASP A 322 -29.33 -1.26 -12.87
N THR A 323 -29.51 0.06 -12.74
CA THR A 323 -29.84 0.95 -13.87
C THR A 323 -28.68 1.03 -14.86
N TRP A 324 -27.47 1.35 -14.37
CA TRP A 324 -26.30 1.57 -15.20
C TRP A 324 -25.77 0.29 -15.84
N THR A 325 -25.87 -0.85 -15.16
CA THR A 325 -25.51 -2.14 -15.76
C THR A 325 -26.47 -2.56 -16.87
N ASN A 326 -27.77 -2.27 -16.74
CA ASN A 326 -28.72 -2.47 -17.83
C ASN A 326 -28.41 -1.58 -19.04
N LEU A 327 -27.96 -0.34 -18.82
CA LEU A 327 -27.49 0.55 -19.89
C LEU A 327 -26.16 0.09 -20.51
N ALA A 328 -25.27 -0.47 -19.70
CA ALA A 328 -23.97 -0.99 -20.15
C ALA A 328 -24.10 -2.28 -20.97
N GLN A 329 -25.11 -3.12 -20.70
CA GLN A 329 -25.25 -4.46 -21.24
C GLN A 329 -25.14 -4.56 -22.79
N PRO A 330 -25.74 -3.66 -23.59
CA PRO A 330 -25.60 -3.68 -25.05
C PRO A 330 -24.19 -3.32 -25.56
N HIS A 331 -23.37 -2.69 -24.71
CA HIS A 331 -22.02 -2.22 -25.05
C HIS A 331 -20.91 -3.16 -24.57
N LEU A 332 -21.27 -4.25 -23.88
CA LEU A 332 -20.30 -5.27 -23.46
C LEU A 332 -19.86 -6.12 -24.66
N THR A 333 -18.56 -6.35 -24.75
CA THR A 333 -17.98 -7.30 -25.71
C THR A 333 -18.05 -8.71 -25.14
N VAL A 334 -18.17 -9.73 -26.00
CA VAL A 334 -18.11 -11.13 -25.59
C VAL A 334 -16.77 -11.72 -26.01
N ILE A 335 -15.92 -12.04 -25.04
CA ILE A 335 -14.63 -12.72 -25.24
C ILE A 335 -14.73 -14.08 -24.54
N ASP A 336 -14.35 -15.16 -25.23
CA ASP A 336 -14.43 -16.53 -24.70
C ASP A 336 -15.79 -16.92 -24.08
N LYS A 337 -16.88 -16.39 -24.64
CA LYS A 337 -18.28 -16.57 -24.20
C LYS A 337 -18.65 -15.87 -22.89
N GLU A 338 -17.77 -15.03 -22.35
CA GLU A 338 -18.03 -14.22 -21.17
C GLU A 338 -18.17 -12.74 -21.56
N PRO A 339 -19.10 -11.99 -20.94
CA PRO A 339 -19.18 -10.56 -21.13
C PRO A 339 -17.97 -9.85 -20.48
N VAL A 340 -17.41 -8.90 -21.21
CA VAL A 340 -16.22 -8.13 -20.83
C VAL A 340 -16.51 -6.63 -20.92
N PRO A 341 -16.05 -5.81 -19.94
CA PRO A 341 -15.33 -6.17 -18.71
C PRO A 341 -16.16 -7.01 -17.72
N ASP A 342 -15.49 -7.76 -16.84
CA ASP A 342 -16.17 -8.52 -15.80
C ASP A 342 -16.83 -7.61 -14.74
N ALA A 343 -17.73 -8.17 -13.93
CA ALA A 343 -18.57 -7.39 -13.02
C ALA A 343 -17.78 -6.59 -11.98
N ASN A 344 -16.59 -7.05 -11.57
CA ASN A 344 -15.76 -6.30 -10.62
C ASN A 344 -15.13 -5.07 -11.28
N ASP A 345 -14.67 -5.20 -12.52
CA ASP A 345 -14.13 -4.08 -13.28
C ASP A 345 -15.22 -3.07 -13.61
N GLN A 346 -16.42 -3.54 -13.99
CA GLN A 346 -17.60 -2.68 -14.13
C GLN A 346 -17.92 -1.92 -12.82
N TRP A 347 -17.87 -2.60 -11.66
CA TRP A 347 -18.07 -2.00 -10.34
C TRP A 347 -17.07 -0.90 -10.02
N MET A 348 -15.80 -1.13 -10.35
CA MET A 348 -14.75 -0.13 -10.19
C MET A 348 -14.95 1.06 -11.14
N PHE A 349 -15.23 0.81 -12.42
CA PHE A 349 -15.34 1.88 -13.42
C PHE A 349 -16.59 2.74 -13.25
N LEU A 350 -17.73 2.16 -12.89
CA LEU A 350 -18.94 2.93 -12.61
C LEU A 350 -18.76 3.83 -11.37
N GLN A 351 -18.04 3.38 -10.34
CA GLN A 351 -17.61 4.26 -9.26
C GLN A 351 -16.65 5.35 -9.76
N ALA A 352 -15.64 5.00 -10.57
CA ALA A 352 -14.70 5.99 -11.10
C ALA A 352 -15.41 7.09 -11.93
N ILE A 353 -16.40 6.71 -12.74
CA ILE A 353 -17.25 7.62 -13.50
C ILE A 353 -18.02 8.55 -12.55
N LEU A 354 -18.70 8.00 -11.53
CA LEU A 354 -19.43 8.80 -10.54
C LEU A 354 -18.52 9.79 -9.80
N GLY A 355 -17.36 9.31 -9.33
CA GLY A 355 -16.41 10.12 -8.57
C GLY A 355 -15.81 11.25 -9.42
N ALA A 356 -15.50 10.98 -10.69
CA ALA A 356 -14.80 11.92 -11.55
C ALA A 356 -15.71 12.70 -12.52
N TRP A 357 -17.03 12.52 -12.47
CA TRP A 357 -17.96 13.16 -13.41
C TRP A 357 -17.75 14.69 -13.48
N PRO A 358 -17.52 15.28 -14.67
CA PRO A 358 -17.35 16.73 -14.81
C PRO A 358 -18.61 17.48 -14.38
N LEU A 359 -18.45 18.57 -13.62
CA LEU A 359 -19.61 19.36 -13.15
C LEU A 359 -20.28 20.11 -14.29
N GLU A 360 -19.51 20.49 -15.30
CA GLU A 360 -19.96 21.21 -16.49
C GLU A 360 -20.99 20.37 -17.29
N LEU A 361 -20.84 19.05 -17.27
CA LEU A 361 -21.75 18.09 -17.91
C LEU A 361 -23.06 17.88 -17.13
N LEU A 362 -23.24 18.50 -15.96
CA LEU A 362 -24.52 18.49 -15.25
C LEU A 362 -25.50 19.54 -15.79
N GLU A 363 -24.99 20.60 -16.42
CA GLU A 363 -25.80 21.71 -16.92
C GLU A 363 -26.10 21.59 -18.41
N ALA A 364 -25.12 21.15 -19.20
CA ALA A 364 -25.26 21.00 -20.63
C ALA A 364 -24.33 19.91 -21.20
N ASP A 365 -24.82 19.21 -22.21
CA ASP A 365 -24.00 18.28 -22.99
C ASP A 365 -23.04 19.06 -23.90
N ASP A 366 -21.78 19.17 -23.49
CA ASP A 366 -20.70 19.65 -24.34
C ASP A 366 -19.92 18.47 -24.93
N PRO A 367 -20.01 18.23 -26.25
CA PRO A 367 -19.28 17.14 -26.92
C PRO A 367 -17.77 17.15 -26.66
N ALA A 368 -17.15 18.33 -26.51
CA ALA A 368 -15.71 18.42 -26.26
C ALA A 368 -15.34 17.95 -24.84
N ALA A 369 -16.15 18.33 -23.84
CA ALA A 369 -15.96 17.89 -22.46
C ALA A 369 -16.26 16.39 -22.27
N ILE A 370 -17.27 15.86 -22.98
CA ILE A 370 -17.56 14.41 -23.01
C ILE A 370 -16.38 13.63 -23.58
N GLU A 371 -15.82 14.10 -24.70
CA GLU A 371 -14.64 13.48 -25.34
C GLU A 371 -13.41 13.53 -24.43
N ASP A 372 -13.10 14.67 -23.83
CA ASP A 372 -11.98 14.80 -22.88
C ASP A 372 -12.14 13.85 -21.69
N PHE A 373 -13.34 13.80 -21.10
CA PHE A 373 -13.62 12.93 -19.98
C PHE A 373 -13.48 11.44 -20.34
N ARG A 374 -14.01 11.02 -21.50
CA ARG A 374 -13.85 9.65 -21.98
C ARG A 374 -12.38 9.28 -22.18
N ASN A 375 -11.59 10.14 -22.83
CA ASN A 375 -10.16 9.89 -23.03
C ASN A 375 -9.39 9.75 -21.71
N ARG A 376 -9.77 10.53 -20.68
CA ARG A 376 -9.21 10.40 -19.32
C ARG A 376 -9.63 9.08 -18.64
N LEU A 377 -10.85 8.63 -18.86
CA LEU A 377 -11.34 7.34 -18.36
C LEU A 377 -10.65 6.17 -19.04
N ASP A 378 -10.45 6.21 -20.36
CA ASP A 378 -9.70 5.18 -21.11
C ASP A 378 -8.28 5.05 -20.55
N ALA A 379 -7.55 6.18 -20.41
CA ALA A 379 -6.21 6.18 -19.81
C ALA A 379 -6.19 5.66 -18.36
N TYR A 380 -7.22 6.00 -17.57
CA TYR A 380 -7.37 5.47 -16.22
C TYR A 380 -7.64 3.96 -16.23
N ALA A 381 -8.47 3.46 -17.14
CA ALA A 381 -8.81 2.05 -17.24
C ALA A 381 -7.62 1.20 -17.65
N GLU A 382 -6.84 1.61 -18.66
CA GLU A 382 -5.59 0.93 -19.00
C GLU A 382 -4.68 0.78 -17.78
N LYS A 383 -4.46 1.89 -17.05
CA LYS A 383 -3.66 1.86 -15.81
C LYS A 383 -4.27 0.92 -14.79
N ALA A 384 -5.57 1.05 -14.50
CA ALA A 384 -6.24 0.27 -13.46
C ALA A 384 -6.20 -1.24 -13.76
N LEU A 385 -6.46 -1.64 -15.00
CA LEU A 385 -6.40 -3.03 -15.43
C LEU A 385 -4.98 -3.59 -15.30
N ARG A 386 -3.98 -2.85 -15.77
CA ARG A 386 -2.57 -3.28 -15.72
C ARG A 386 -2.01 -3.32 -14.29
N GLU A 387 -2.44 -2.42 -13.41
CA GLU A 387 -2.09 -2.47 -11.97
C GLU A 387 -2.79 -3.65 -11.28
N SER A 388 -4.05 -3.95 -11.61
CA SER A 388 -4.76 -5.08 -11.03
C SER A 388 -4.10 -6.43 -11.37
N LYS A 389 -3.46 -6.57 -12.54
CA LYS A 389 -2.84 -7.81 -13.02
C LYS A 389 -3.82 -9.00 -13.10
N ARG A 390 -5.14 -8.74 -13.16
CA ARG A 390 -6.18 -9.79 -13.26
C ARG A 390 -6.43 -10.23 -14.70
N ARG A 391 -6.53 -9.25 -15.60
CA ARG A 391 -6.95 -9.44 -17.01
C ARG A 391 -5.91 -8.90 -17.98
N SER A 392 -5.28 -7.78 -17.64
CA SER A 392 -4.13 -7.21 -18.36
C SER A 392 -3.01 -6.91 -17.36
N SER A 393 -1.78 -6.73 -17.85
CA SER A 393 -0.62 -6.34 -17.04
C SER A 393 0.34 -5.48 -17.84
N TRP A 394 1.24 -4.76 -17.17
CA TRP A 394 2.29 -3.98 -17.84
C TRP A 394 3.28 -4.83 -18.67
N VAL A 395 3.38 -6.14 -18.40
CA VAL A 395 4.29 -7.05 -19.11
C VAL A 395 3.58 -7.76 -20.27
N ASN A 396 2.40 -8.29 -20.00
CA ASN A 396 1.55 -8.97 -20.97
C ASN A 396 0.24 -8.17 -21.05
N VAL A 397 0.16 -7.28 -22.03
CA VAL A 397 -1.02 -6.45 -22.29
C VAL A 397 -2.07 -7.28 -23.01
N ASP A 398 -3.30 -7.30 -22.47
CA ASP A 398 -4.45 -7.90 -23.13
C ASP A 398 -5.22 -6.82 -23.91
N GLU A 399 -4.83 -6.65 -25.18
CA GLU A 399 -5.42 -5.64 -26.08
C GLU A 399 -6.92 -5.89 -26.34
N GLU A 400 -7.37 -7.14 -26.30
CA GLU A 400 -8.77 -7.49 -26.52
C GLU A 400 -9.63 -7.04 -25.33
N TYR A 401 -9.16 -7.31 -24.12
CA TYR A 401 -9.84 -6.89 -22.88
C TYR A 401 -9.81 -5.36 -22.71
N GLU A 402 -8.67 -4.70 -22.95
CA GLU A 402 -8.57 -3.24 -22.87
C GLU A 402 -9.46 -2.57 -23.94
N GLY A 403 -9.47 -3.08 -25.17
CA GLY A 403 -10.34 -2.59 -26.24
C GLY A 403 -11.83 -2.76 -25.96
N ALA A 404 -12.22 -3.83 -25.25
CA ALA A 404 -13.59 -4.02 -24.79
C ALA A 404 -14.02 -2.96 -23.76
N VAL A 405 -13.11 -2.52 -22.87
CA VAL A 405 -13.39 -1.42 -21.94
C VAL A 405 -13.53 -0.09 -22.66
N HIS A 406 -12.68 0.20 -23.65
CA HIS A 406 -12.83 1.42 -24.47
C HIS A 406 -14.15 1.40 -25.25
N THR A 407 -14.58 0.24 -25.74
CA THR A 407 -15.88 0.08 -26.41
C THR A 407 -17.04 0.38 -25.45
N LEU A 408 -16.96 -0.11 -24.21
CA LEU A 408 -17.94 0.16 -23.18
C LEU A 408 -18.03 1.67 -22.88
N PHE A 409 -16.89 2.35 -22.67
CA PHE A 409 -16.88 3.79 -22.41
C PHE A 409 -17.33 4.61 -23.61
N GLY A 410 -16.98 4.21 -24.83
CA GLY A 410 -17.49 4.81 -26.06
C GLY A 410 -19.01 4.74 -26.20
N GLY A 411 -19.64 3.69 -25.65
CA GLY A 411 -21.09 3.54 -25.61
C GLY A 411 -21.77 4.36 -24.51
N LEU A 412 -21.17 4.38 -23.31
CA LEU A 412 -21.75 5.02 -22.12
C LEU A 412 -21.49 6.52 -22.03
N ILE A 413 -20.38 7.01 -22.59
CA ILE A 413 -19.93 8.41 -22.50
C ILE A 413 -19.90 8.98 -23.91
N ALA A 414 -21.09 9.28 -24.43
CA ALA A 414 -21.28 9.80 -25.78
C ALA A 414 -22.28 10.97 -25.81
N PRO A 415 -22.20 11.88 -26.79
CA PRO A 415 -23.20 12.94 -26.91
C PRO A 415 -24.62 12.38 -27.02
N GLY A 416 -25.50 12.76 -26.08
CA GLY A 416 -26.90 12.33 -26.03
C GLY A 416 -27.15 10.91 -25.49
N SER A 417 -26.15 10.29 -24.85
CA SER A 417 -26.28 9.00 -24.13
C SER A 417 -26.94 9.13 -22.77
#